data_AF-A0A748FH15-F1
#
_entry.id   AF-A0A748FH15-F1
#
_cell.length_a   1.000
_cell.length_b   1.000
_cell.length_c   1.000
_cell.angle_alpha   90.00
_cell.angle_beta   90.00
_cell.angle_gamma   90.00
#
_symmetry.space_group_name_H-M   'P 1'
#
loop_
_entity.id
_entity.type
_entity.pdbx_description
1 polymer ?
#
loop_
_entity_poly.entity_id
_entity_poly.type
_entity_poly.pdbx_seq_one_letter_code
_entity_poly.pdbx_strand_id
1 'polypeptide(L)'
;MKTLTVRAAEGLSVPMEDNPRRHIGADPVTVPDRAYYRRLLRAGDLLDATTETAATEMATGTDAGATAAPVETKKKKRETRA
;
A
#
# COMPACT_ATOMS: atom_id res chain seq x y z
N MET A 1 17.48 -7.57 13.43
CA MET A 1 16.30 -7.93 12.60
C MET A 1 16.57 -7.49 11.18
N LYS A 2 16.18 -8.26 10.17
CA LYS A 2 16.32 -7.85 8.77
C LYS A 2 15.18 -6.89 8.40
N THR A 3 15.45 -5.97 7.48
CA THR A 3 14.50 -4.95 7.01
C THR A 3 14.52 -4.92 5.48
N LEU A 4 13.39 -4.57 4.88
CA LEU A 4 13.19 -4.41 3.44
C LEU A 4 12.69 -2.99 3.18
N THR A 5 13.11 -2.38 2.08
CA THR A 5 12.58 -1.10 1.63
C THR A 5 11.64 -1.34 0.47
N VAL A 6 10.35 -1.13 0.72
CA VAL A 6 9.27 -1.48 -0.22
C VAL A 6 8.41 -0.26 -0.52
N ARG A 7 7.76 -0.27 -1.68
CA ARG A 7 6.67 0.66 -2.02
C ARG A 7 5.49 -0.13 -2.55
N ALA A 8 4.28 0.43 -2.42
CA ALA A 8 3.12 -0.16 -3.07
C ALA A 8 3.17 0.08 -4.57
N ALA A 9 2.59 -0.86 -5.32
CA ALA A 9 2.29 -0.65 -6.73
C ALA A 9 1.43 0.61 -6.92
N GLU A 10 1.53 1.22 -8.09
CA GLU A 10 0.80 2.46 -8.39
C GLU A 10 -0.71 2.25 -8.25
N GLY A 11 -1.39 3.20 -7.61
CA GLY A 11 -2.83 3.11 -7.33
C GLY A 11 -3.22 2.13 -6.21
N LEU A 12 -2.27 1.41 -5.61
CA LEU A 12 -2.51 0.51 -4.48
C LEU A 12 -2.09 1.15 -3.15
N SER A 13 -2.80 0.78 -2.08
CA SER A 13 -2.42 1.10 -0.72
C SER A 13 -2.46 -0.16 0.14
N VAL A 14 -1.31 -0.54 0.67
CA VAL A 14 -1.12 -1.80 1.40
C VAL A 14 -1.07 -1.52 2.90
N PRO A 15 -1.93 -2.13 3.74
CA PRO A 15 -1.86 -1.97 5.19
C PRO A 15 -0.54 -2.49 5.78
N MET A 16 -0.06 -1.88 6.86
CA MET A 16 1.09 -2.40 7.59
C MET A 16 0.67 -3.55 8.52
N GLU A 17 1.52 -4.57 8.60
CA GLU A 17 1.30 -5.76 9.44
C GLU A 17 1.10 -5.40 10.92
N ASP A 18 1.93 -4.50 11.44
CA ASP A 18 1.89 -4.11 12.85
C ASP A 18 0.78 -3.08 13.17
N ASN A 19 0.35 -2.31 12.16
CA ASN A 19 -0.68 -1.29 12.32
C ASN A 19 -1.51 -1.15 11.04
N PRO A 20 -2.65 -1.86 10.94
CA PRO A 20 -3.51 -1.84 9.75
C PRO A 20 -4.12 -0.46 9.42
N ARG A 21 -4.07 0.51 10.33
CA ARG A 21 -4.52 1.89 10.05
C ARG A 21 -3.48 2.67 9.23
N ARG A 22 -2.22 2.26 9.27
CA ARG A 22 -1.14 2.85 8.49
C ARG A 22 -0.93 2.04 7.23
N HIS A 23 -0.81 2.73 6.11
CA HIS A 23 -0.66 2.11 4.81
C HIS A 23 0.67 2.50 4.16
N ILE A 24 1.16 1.64 3.29
CA ILE A 24 2.29 1.85 2.38
C ILE A 24 1.69 2.24 1.04
N GLY A 25 2.12 3.38 0.51
CA GLY A 25 1.73 3.89 -0.81
C GLY A 25 2.93 3.89 -1.76
N ALA A 26 2.92 4.82 -2.71
CA ALA A 26 4.01 4.98 -3.67
C ALA A 26 5.35 5.41 -3.02
N ASP A 27 5.29 6.03 -1.84
CA ASP A 27 6.48 6.44 -1.09
C ASP A 27 7.22 5.22 -0.55
N PRO A 28 8.55 5.11 -0.77
CA PRO A 28 9.36 4.03 -0.21
C PRO A 28 9.32 4.03 1.32
N VAL A 29 9.01 2.88 1.90
CA VAL A 29 8.98 2.68 3.36
C VAL A 29 9.84 1.49 3.75
N THR A 30 10.65 1.69 4.79
CA THR A 30 11.39 0.61 5.43
C THR A 30 10.49 -0.18 6.37
N VAL A 31 10.35 -1.48 6.11
CA VAL A 31 9.56 -2.42 6.90
C VAL A 31 10.43 -3.60 7.39
N PRO A 32 10.02 -4.32 8.44
CA PRO A 32 10.69 -5.54 8.86
C PRO A 32 10.59 -6.64 7.79
N ASP A 33 11.62 -7.46 7.63
CA ASP A 33 11.61 -8.64 6.76
C ASP A 33 10.73 -9.73 7.39
N ARG A 34 9.43 -9.68 7.06
CA ARG A 34 8.41 -10.62 7.53
C ARG A 34 7.72 -11.30 6.35
N ALA A 35 7.11 -12.45 6.64
CA ALA A 35 6.41 -13.26 5.64
C ALA A 35 5.27 -12.49 4.94
N TYR A 36 4.61 -11.57 5.64
CA TYR A 36 3.56 -10.71 5.08
C TYR A 36 4.07 -9.91 3.88
N TYR A 37 5.11 -9.09 4.07
CA TYR A 37 5.67 -8.23 3.01
C TYR A 37 6.30 -9.05 1.88
N ARG A 38 6.95 -10.18 2.19
CA ARG A 38 7.50 -11.09 1.17
C ARG A 38 6.42 -11.71 0.27
N ARG A 39 5.24 -12.00 0.82
CA ARG A 39 4.12 -12.53 0.02
C ARG A 39 3.59 -11.46 -0.94
N LEU A 40 3.48 -10.23 -0.49
CA LEU A 40 3.03 -9.10 -1.31
C LEU A 40 4.02 -8.74 -2.41
N LEU A 41 5.32 -8.80 -2.13
CA LEU A 41 6.38 -8.69 -3.15
C LEU A 41 6.23 -9.75 -4.25
N ARG A 42 5.90 -11.00 -3.87
CA ARG A 42 5.64 -12.08 -4.84
C ARG A 42 4.33 -11.92 -5.60
N ALA A 43 3.33 -11.29 -4.99
CA ALA A 43 2.05 -11.01 -5.61
C ALA A 43 2.13 -9.82 -6.59
N GLY A 44 3.14 -8.96 -6.44
CA GLY A 44 3.28 -7.72 -7.20
C GLY A 44 2.56 -6.53 -6.57
N ASP A 45 1.96 -6.70 -5.39
CA ASP A 45 1.30 -5.62 -4.64
C ASP A 45 2.33 -4.64 -4.04
N LEU A 46 3.50 -5.16 -3.67
CA LEU A 46 4.66 -4.38 -3.26
C LEU A 46 5.77 -4.54 -4.28
N LEU A 47 6.59 -3.50 -4.40
CA LEU A 47 7.77 -3.46 -5.24
C LEU A 47 9.01 -3.15 -4.38
N ASP A 48 10.15 -3.76 -4.73
CA ASP A 48 11.41 -3.56 -4.03
C ASP A 48 12.02 -2.20 -4.43
N ALA A 49 11.79 -1.20 -3.58
CA ALA A 49 12.24 0.17 -3.81
C ALA A 49 13.76 0.36 -3.67
N THR A 50 14.48 -0.63 -3.13
CA THR A 50 15.96 -0.62 -3.10
C THR A 50 16.57 -0.69 -4.50
N THR A 51 15.91 -1.36 -5.45
CA THR A 51 16.39 -1.51 -6.83
C THR A 51 15.73 -0.55 -7.81
N GLU A 52 14.60 0.05 -7.42
CA GLU A 52 13.67 0.71 -8.35
C GLU A 52 13.81 2.24 -8.45
N THR A 53 14.76 2.86 -7.72
CA THR A 53 15.08 4.29 -7.89
C THR A 53 15.43 4.67 -9.35
N ALA A 54 15.67 3.69 -10.24
CA ALA A 54 15.98 3.91 -11.64
C ALA A 54 14.80 3.79 -12.64
N ALA A 55 13.57 3.38 -12.25
CA ALA A 55 12.57 2.90 -13.23
C ALA A 55 11.19 3.61 -13.26
N THR A 56 10.95 4.67 -12.47
CA THR A 56 9.57 5.18 -12.24
C THR A 56 8.94 6.08 -13.33
N GLU A 57 9.55 6.33 -14.47
CA GLU A 57 8.91 7.24 -15.44
C GLU A 57 7.94 6.55 -16.44
N MET A 58 7.82 5.21 -16.48
CA MET A 58 7.16 4.53 -17.61
C MET A 58 6.29 3.32 -17.21
N ALA A 59 5.14 3.49 -16.55
CA ALA A 59 4.07 2.49 -16.58
C ALA A 59 2.71 3.02 -16.10
N THR A 60 2.14 3.97 -16.83
CA THR A 60 0.69 4.21 -16.81
C THR A 60 -0.04 3.00 -17.41
N GLY A 61 -0.97 2.36 -16.71
CA GLY A 61 -1.86 1.36 -17.33
C GLY A 61 -2.66 0.45 -16.41
N THR A 62 -3.79 0.98 -15.90
CA THR A 62 -5.07 0.32 -15.61
C THR A 62 -5.24 -1.16 -16.00
N ASP A 63 -5.66 -2.02 -15.05
CA ASP A 63 -6.97 -2.73 -15.14
C ASP A 63 -7.41 -3.29 -13.77
N ALA A 64 -8.73 -3.32 -13.58
CA ALA A 64 -9.44 -3.67 -12.37
C ALA A 64 -9.59 -5.19 -12.15
N GLY A 65 -9.60 -5.63 -10.88
CA GLY A 65 -9.90 -7.04 -10.57
C GLY A 65 -9.97 -7.38 -9.07
N ALA A 66 -10.99 -6.86 -8.37
CA ALA A 66 -11.67 -7.36 -7.15
C ALA A 66 -10.88 -8.24 -6.12
N THR A 67 -10.86 -7.98 -4.81
CA THR A 67 -12.05 -8.03 -3.91
C THR A 67 -11.66 -7.71 -2.44
N ALA A 68 -12.55 -7.00 -1.72
CA ALA A 68 -12.71 -6.87 -0.24
C ALA A 68 -11.66 -6.03 0.54
N ALA A 69 -12.00 -4.97 1.30
CA ALA A 69 -13.28 -4.45 1.78
C ALA A 69 -13.16 -2.93 2.04
N PRO A 70 -14.23 -2.14 1.84
CA PRO A 70 -14.23 -0.73 2.17
C PRO A 70 -14.51 -0.56 3.67
N VAL A 71 -13.64 0.11 4.39
CA VAL A 71 -14.03 0.81 5.62
C VAL A 71 -13.67 2.27 5.44
N GLU A 72 -14.45 2.91 4.56
CA GLU A 72 -14.48 4.35 4.40
C GLU A 72 -15.01 4.98 5.70
N THR A 73 -14.12 5.70 6.37
CA THR A 73 -14.43 6.64 7.42
C THR A 73 -15.31 7.77 6.88
N LYS A 74 -16.57 7.85 7.33
CA LYS A 74 -17.39 9.06 7.16
C LYS A 74 -18.30 9.28 8.36
N LYS A 75 -17.84 10.04 9.36
CA LYS A 75 -18.73 10.71 10.33
C LYS A 75 -18.63 12.22 10.12
N LYS A 76 -19.39 12.73 9.15
CA LYS A 76 -19.74 14.16 9.04
C LYS A 76 -21.11 14.32 9.69
N LYS A 77 -21.15 14.55 11.01
CA LYS A 77 -22.37 14.90 11.74
C LYS A 77 -22.71 16.35 11.41
N ARG A 78 -23.59 16.56 10.42
CA ARG A 78 -24.36 17.80 10.24
C ARG A 78 -25.78 17.49 10.68
N GLU A 79 -26.17 17.98 11.85
CA GLU A 79 -27.59 18.21 12.14
C GLU A 79 -27.73 19.52 12.91
N THR A 80 -28.37 20.47 12.23
CA THR A 80 -28.90 21.73 12.75
C THR A 80 -30.41 21.71 12.52
N ARG A 81 -31.14 21.94 13.61
CA ARG A 81 -32.43 22.64 13.72
C ARG A 81 -33.70 22.00 13.11
N ALA A 82 -34.62 21.65 14.00
CA ALA A 82 -36.07 21.87 13.85
C ALA A 82 -36.57 22.44 15.18
#